data_AF-A0A9D1G785-F1
#
_entry.id   AF-A0A9D1G785-F1
#
_cell.length_a   1.000
_cell.length_b   1.000
_cell.length_c   1.000
_cell.angle_alpha   90.00
_cell.angle_beta   90.00
_cell.angle_gamma   90.00
#
_symmetry.space_group_name_H-M   'P 1'
#
loop_
_entity.id
_entity.type
_entity.pdbx_description
1 polymer ?
#
loop_
_entity_poly.entity_id
_entity_poly.type
_entity_poly.pdbx_seq_one_letter_code
_entity_poly.pdbx_strand_id
1 'polypeptide(L)'
;MKRLTVLILTAAMALALAGCGDFAPDPTEAVSLSSDYSFDRSNFPALAGGTAQEPLAEATAAIMLGETRESVSDTLSFGNTAESWAKLETGEAGLVLAAEPDELPAGVETAAVAKDALVFYVGAGSNIDDITTAQLKSIISGWTKSWTGMGGTGEIVVIGRPEGSGSLAALRRLIGADELAVSEEATALTSSEVLGYG
;
A
#
# COMPACT_ATOMS: atom_id res chain seq x y z
N MET A 1 -4.92 -49.67 -6.95
CA MET A 1 -5.65 -48.50 -7.51
C MET A 1 -5.98 -47.45 -6.44
N LYS A 2 -6.65 -47.79 -5.33
CA LYS A 2 -7.02 -46.81 -4.26
C LYS A 2 -5.84 -46.02 -3.64
N ARG A 3 -4.67 -46.65 -3.43
CA ARG A 3 -3.47 -45.97 -2.89
C ARG A 3 -2.79 -45.03 -3.89
N LEU A 4 -2.93 -45.29 -5.19
CA LEU A 4 -2.40 -44.43 -6.25
C LEU A 4 -3.29 -43.19 -6.44
N THR A 5 -4.61 -43.36 -6.33
CA THR A 5 -5.58 -42.25 -6.38
C THR A 5 -5.42 -41.28 -5.21
N VAL A 6 -5.13 -41.78 -4.00
CA VAL A 6 -4.87 -40.93 -2.82
C VAL A 6 -3.57 -40.13 -2.97
N LEU A 7 -2.50 -40.75 -3.50
CA LEU A 7 -1.21 -40.08 -3.72
C LEU A 7 -1.28 -38.97 -4.78
N ILE A 8 -2.08 -39.19 -5.84
CA ILE A 8 -2.32 -38.20 -6.89
C ILE A 8 -3.19 -37.04 -6.36
N LEU A 9 -4.19 -37.31 -5.53
CA LEU A 9 -5.01 -36.27 -4.91
C LEU A 9 -4.22 -35.40 -3.92
N THR A 10 -3.33 -36.00 -3.12
CA THR A 10 -2.48 -35.25 -2.18
C THR A 10 -1.43 -34.40 -2.90
N ALA A 11 -0.90 -34.87 -4.04
CA ALA A 11 0.02 -34.08 -4.86
C ALA A 11 -0.69 -32.90 -5.55
N ALA A 12 -1.91 -33.11 -6.06
CA ALA A 12 -2.72 -32.03 -6.66
C ALA A 12 -3.14 -30.95 -5.63
N MET A 13 -3.37 -31.34 -4.37
CA MET A 13 -3.66 -30.39 -3.29
C MET A 13 -2.42 -29.58 -2.87
N ALA A 14 -1.23 -30.18 -2.90
CA ALA A 14 0.02 -29.48 -2.59
C ALA A 14 0.42 -28.44 -3.65
N LEU A 15 0.06 -28.66 -4.93
CA LEU A 15 0.24 -27.63 -5.98
C LEU A 15 -0.78 -26.48 -5.90
N ALA A 16 -1.89 -26.65 -5.18
CA ALA A 16 -2.85 -25.57 -4.95
C ALA A 16 -2.46 -24.64 -3.78
N LEU A 17 -1.46 -25.02 -2.97
CA LEU A 17 -0.93 -24.25 -1.84
C LEU A 17 0.31 -23.42 -2.18
N ALA A 18 0.81 -23.48 -3.41
CA ALA A 18 1.83 -22.58 -3.95
C ALA A 18 1.21 -21.35 -4.64
N GLY A 19 -0.02 -20.98 -4.24
CA GLY A 19 -0.78 -19.86 -4.79
C GLY A 19 -0.50 -18.51 -4.13
N CYS A 20 0.41 -18.42 -3.16
CA CYS A 20 1.06 -17.16 -2.80
C CYS A 20 2.26 -16.96 -3.72
N GLY A 21 2.01 -16.88 -5.03
CA GLY A 21 3.05 -16.58 -6.00
C GLY A 21 3.47 -15.14 -5.83
N ASP A 22 4.78 -14.90 -5.68
CA ASP A 22 5.41 -13.60 -5.89
C ASP A 22 4.86 -13.01 -7.20
N PHE A 23 3.92 -12.06 -7.09
CA PHE A 23 3.37 -11.35 -8.25
C PHE A 23 4.37 -10.32 -8.80
N ALA A 24 5.49 -10.13 -8.11
CA ALA A 24 6.59 -9.28 -8.54
C ALA A 24 7.66 -10.12 -9.26
N PRO A 25 8.13 -9.69 -10.45
CA PRO A 25 9.34 -10.23 -11.07
C PRO A 25 10.53 -10.16 -10.10
N ASP A 26 11.46 -11.10 -10.22
CA ASP A 26 12.68 -11.16 -9.40
C ASP A 26 13.41 -9.78 -9.44
N PRO A 27 13.72 -9.17 -8.29
CA PRO A 27 14.37 -7.86 -8.23
C PRO A 27 15.72 -7.78 -8.96
N THR A 28 16.36 -8.93 -9.20
CA THR A 28 17.69 -9.06 -9.81
C THR A 28 17.64 -9.44 -11.30
N GLU A 29 16.47 -9.74 -11.85
CA GLU A 29 16.31 -10.05 -13.27
C GLU A 29 15.63 -8.91 -14.02
N ALA A 30 16.22 -8.50 -15.14
CA ALA A 30 15.60 -7.52 -16.02
C ALA A 30 14.48 -8.18 -16.83
N VAL A 31 13.31 -7.54 -16.87
CA VAL A 31 12.17 -8.00 -17.65
C VAL A 31 12.24 -7.39 -19.05
N SER A 32 12.34 -8.23 -20.08
CA SER A 32 12.28 -7.78 -21.47
C SER A 32 10.85 -7.87 -22.00
N LEU A 33 10.19 -6.72 -22.15
CA LEU A 33 8.91 -6.59 -22.82
C LEU A 33 9.09 -5.78 -24.11
N SER A 34 8.39 -6.15 -25.19
CA SER A 34 8.34 -5.33 -26.39
C SER A 34 7.33 -4.20 -26.18
N SER A 35 7.79 -2.96 -26.04
CA SER A 35 6.96 -1.76 -25.96
C SER A 35 7.19 -0.86 -27.19
N ASP A 36 6.15 -0.12 -27.58
CA ASP A 36 6.23 0.88 -28.66
C ASP A 36 7.06 2.12 -28.26
N TYR A 37 7.46 2.22 -27.00
CA TYR A 37 8.24 3.30 -26.41
C TYR A 37 9.40 2.71 -25.59
N SER A 38 10.59 3.28 -25.69
CA SER A 38 11.78 2.88 -24.93
C SER A 38 12.34 4.09 -24.20
N PHE A 39 12.62 3.93 -22.91
CA PHE A 39 13.33 4.93 -22.11
C PHE A 39 14.78 4.48 -21.90
N ASP A 40 15.63 5.44 -21.59
CA ASP A 40 16.94 5.23 -21.00
C ASP A 40 17.11 6.20 -19.82
N ARG A 41 18.19 6.04 -19.03
CA ARG A 41 18.42 6.90 -17.85
C ARG A 41 18.53 8.39 -18.17
N SER A 42 18.78 8.79 -19.42
CA SER A 42 18.89 10.20 -19.81
C SER A 42 17.54 10.87 -20.09
N ASN A 43 16.49 10.08 -20.35
CA ASN A 43 15.17 10.58 -20.71
C ASN A 43 14.04 10.07 -19.81
N PHE A 44 14.31 9.10 -18.93
CA PHE A 44 13.35 8.67 -17.93
C PHE A 44 13.14 9.77 -16.88
N PRO A 45 11.89 10.14 -16.57
CA PRO A 45 11.62 11.20 -15.59
C PRO A 45 12.07 10.77 -14.19
N ALA A 46 12.57 11.71 -13.40
CA ALA A 46 12.73 11.49 -11.97
C ALA A 46 11.36 11.12 -11.37
N LEU A 47 11.30 9.98 -10.68
CA LEU A 47 10.06 9.43 -10.14
C LEU A 47 10.08 9.52 -8.62
N ALA A 48 9.08 10.21 -8.05
CA ALA A 48 8.82 10.21 -6.62
C ALA A 48 7.61 9.34 -6.28
N GLY A 49 7.60 8.69 -5.12
CA GLY A 49 6.49 7.81 -4.74
C GLY A 49 6.27 7.65 -3.25
N GLY A 50 5.06 7.26 -2.89
CA GLY A 50 4.74 6.86 -1.52
C GLY A 50 5.46 5.56 -1.17
N THR A 51 5.85 5.37 0.09
CA THR A 51 6.49 4.11 0.55
C THR A 51 5.67 2.85 0.20
N ALA A 52 4.33 2.92 0.25
CA ALA A 52 3.48 1.78 -0.10
C ALA A 52 3.53 1.43 -1.60
N GLN A 53 3.96 2.37 -2.43
CA GLN A 53 4.02 2.29 -3.88
C GLN A 53 5.43 1.96 -4.40
N GLU A 54 6.42 1.89 -3.51
CA GLU A 54 7.81 1.55 -3.84
C GLU A 54 7.91 0.30 -4.72
N PRO A 55 7.23 -0.83 -4.41
CA PRO A 55 7.34 -2.02 -5.25
C PRO A 55 6.83 -1.82 -6.69
N LEU A 56 5.79 -1.01 -6.86
CA LEU A 56 5.20 -0.71 -8.17
C LEU A 56 6.08 0.27 -8.96
N ALA A 57 6.63 1.28 -8.29
CA ALA A 57 7.53 2.26 -8.90
C ALA A 57 8.82 1.60 -9.41
N GLU A 58 9.45 0.76 -8.58
CA GLU A 58 10.64 -0.01 -8.98
C GLU A 58 10.38 -0.91 -10.18
N ALA A 59 9.28 -1.69 -10.14
CA ALA A 59 8.92 -2.57 -11.24
C ALA A 59 8.66 -1.78 -12.54
N THR A 60 8.01 -0.62 -12.43
CA THR A 60 7.75 0.26 -13.58
C THR A 60 9.06 0.77 -14.18
N ALA A 61 9.96 1.30 -13.34
CA ALA A 61 11.24 1.81 -13.80
C ALA A 61 12.13 0.71 -14.40
N ALA A 62 12.21 -0.46 -13.76
CA ALA A 62 12.96 -1.61 -14.24
C ALA A 62 12.50 -2.06 -15.63
N ILE A 63 11.18 -2.19 -15.84
CA ILE A 63 10.60 -2.56 -17.13
C ILE A 63 10.89 -1.50 -18.19
N MET A 64 10.71 -0.21 -17.87
CA MET A 64 10.84 0.87 -18.84
C MET A 64 12.29 1.14 -19.26
N LEU A 65 13.25 0.90 -18.36
CA LEU A 65 14.69 1.06 -18.60
C LEU A 65 15.37 -0.22 -19.09
N GLY A 66 14.69 -1.38 -18.98
CA GLY A 66 15.31 -2.69 -19.27
C GLY A 66 16.40 -3.07 -18.27
N GLU A 67 16.26 -2.62 -17.02
CA GLU A 67 17.20 -2.83 -15.92
C GLU A 67 16.57 -3.65 -14.80
N THR A 68 17.36 -4.00 -13.77
CA THR A 68 16.85 -4.68 -12.58
C THR A 68 16.23 -3.67 -11.60
N ARG A 69 15.34 -4.12 -10.71
CA ARG A 69 14.72 -3.25 -9.70
C ARG A 69 15.75 -2.66 -8.74
N GLU A 70 16.75 -3.46 -8.37
CA GLU A 70 17.88 -3.01 -7.57
C GLU A 70 18.67 -1.89 -8.29
N SER A 71 18.93 -2.04 -9.59
CA SER A 71 19.69 -1.06 -10.37
C SER A 71 19.00 0.29 -10.46
N VAL A 72 17.67 0.30 -10.69
CA VAL A 72 16.90 1.54 -10.90
C VAL A 72 16.56 2.26 -9.60
N SER A 73 16.73 1.62 -8.44
CA SER A 73 16.37 2.18 -7.12
C SER A 73 17.06 3.53 -6.85
N ASP A 74 18.25 3.77 -7.42
CA ASP A 74 19.00 5.02 -7.31
C ASP A 74 18.35 6.21 -8.04
N THR A 75 17.44 5.94 -8.97
CA THR A 75 16.70 6.96 -9.74
C THR A 75 15.34 7.31 -9.10
N LEU A 76 14.96 6.60 -8.04
CA LEU A 76 13.65 6.71 -7.41
C LEU A 76 13.77 7.42 -6.06
N SER A 77 12.74 8.19 -5.72
CA SER A 77 12.68 8.85 -4.42
C SER A 77 11.40 8.49 -3.69
N PHE A 78 11.54 7.86 -2.53
CA PHE A 78 10.39 7.46 -1.71
C PHE A 78 10.26 8.34 -0.47
N GLY A 79 9.02 8.64 -0.12
CA GLY A 79 8.66 9.42 1.05
C GLY A 79 7.20 9.21 1.42
N ASN A 80 6.65 10.08 2.26
CA ASN A 80 5.20 10.10 2.45
C ASN A 80 4.50 10.65 1.18
N THR A 81 3.18 10.51 1.14
CA THR A 81 2.39 10.93 -0.02
C THR A 81 2.53 12.43 -0.27
N ALA A 82 2.39 13.27 0.75
CA ALA A 82 2.51 14.72 0.62
C ALA A 82 3.90 15.15 0.11
N GLU A 83 4.98 14.56 0.62
CA GLU A 83 6.35 14.81 0.16
C GLU A 83 6.52 14.47 -1.33
N SER A 84 5.94 13.34 -1.76
CA SER A 84 6.02 12.90 -3.16
C SER A 84 5.33 13.90 -4.09
N TRP A 85 4.15 14.39 -3.72
CA TRP A 85 3.43 15.42 -4.48
C TRP A 85 4.16 16.78 -4.45
N ALA A 86 4.75 17.17 -3.33
CA ALA A 86 5.54 18.39 -3.23
C ALA A 86 6.75 18.37 -4.18
N LYS A 87 7.40 17.21 -4.36
CA LYS A 87 8.49 17.06 -5.34
C LYS A 87 8.05 17.30 -6.79
N LEU A 88 6.80 16.99 -7.12
CA LEU A 88 6.26 17.32 -8.44
C LEU A 88 6.07 18.84 -8.60
N GLU A 89 5.56 19.50 -7.56
CA GLU A 89 5.35 20.96 -7.57
C GLU A 89 6.66 21.75 -7.66
N THR A 90 7.72 21.28 -7.01
CA THR A 90 9.04 21.92 -7.06
C THR A 90 9.82 21.60 -8.33
N GLY A 91 9.35 20.62 -9.13
CA GLY A 91 10.04 20.10 -10.31
C GLY A 91 11.22 19.17 -10.00
N GLU A 92 11.36 18.72 -8.75
CA GLU A 92 12.34 17.69 -8.37
C GLU A 92 11.97 16.32 -8.96
N ALA A 93 10.66 16.04 -9.09
CA ALA A 93 10.12 14.87 -9.77
C ALA A 93 9.35 15.28 -11.01
N GLY A 94 9.49 14.49 -12.09
CA GLY A 94 8.68 14.61 -13.30
C GLY A 94 7.49 13.65 -13.34
N LEU A 95 7.47 12.66 -12.45
CA LEU A 95 6.39 11.68 -12.30
C LEU A 95 6.19 11.35 -10.82
N VAL A 96 4.94 11.23 -10.39
CA VAL A 96 4.59 10.77 -9.04
C VAL A 96 3.75 9.51 -9.10
N LEU A 97 4.18 8.48 -8.38
CA LEU A 97 3.41 7.26 -8.13
C LEU A 97 3.10 7.18 -6.63
N ALA A 98 1.98 7.77 -6.23
CA ALA A 98 1.56 7.85 -4.84
C ALA A 98 0.04 7.75 -4.72
N ALA A 99 -0.45 7.54 -3.49
CA ALA A 99 -1.87 7.73 -3.19
C ALA A 99 -2.32 9.16 -3.51
N GLU A 100 -3.61 9.32 -3.78
CA GLU A 100 -4.22 10.64 -3.96
C GLU A 100 -4.04 11.47 -2.67
N PRO A 101 -3.54 12.72 -2.77
CA PRO A 101 -3.41 13.61 -1.62
C PRO A 101 -4.78 14.20 -1.24
N ASP A 102 -4.85 14.92 -0.12
CA ASP A 102 -6.07 15.64 0.26
C ASP A 102 -6.43 16.74 -0.75
N GLU A 103 -5.41 17.39 -1.32
CA GLU A 103 -5.55 18.40 -2.35
C GLU A 103 -4.52 18.13 -3.45
N LEU A 104 -5.00 18.02 -4.69
CA LEU A 104 -4.15 17.82 -5.86
C LEU A 104 -3.47 19.15 -6.24
N PRO A 105 -2.18 19.11 -6.61
CA PRO A 105 -1.51 20.28 -7.16
C PRO A 105 -2.20 20.83 -8.41
N ALA A 106 -2.21 22.15 -8.56
CA ALA A 106 -2.84 22.80 -9.69
C ALA A 106 -2.13 22.48 -11.01
N GLY A 107 -2.91 22.13 -12.05
CA GLY A 107 -2.39 21.89 -13.39
C GLY A 107 -1.70 20.53 -13.58
N VAL A 108 -1.83 19.61 -12.61
CA VAL A 108 -1.31 18.25 -12.75
C VAL A 108 -2.33 17.34 -13.42
N GLU A 109 -1.86 16.56 -14.39
CA GLU A 109 -2.61 15.45 -14.97
C GLU A 109 -2.46 14.20 -14.11
N THR A 110 -3.57 13.49 -13.88
CA THR A 110 -3.57 12.28 -13.06
C THR A 110 -4.23 11.12 -13.79
N ALA A 111 -3.76 9.90 -13.51
CA ALA A 111 -4.34 8.67 -14.01
C ALA A 111 -4.34 7.61 -12.90
N ALA A 112 -5.46 6.91 -12.74
CA ALA A 112 -5.55 5.80 -11.79
C ALA A 112 -4.82 4.57 -12.36
N VAL A 113 -3.72 4.17 -11.72
CA VAL A 113 -2.90 3.01 -12.11
C VAL A 113 -3.15 1.76 -11.26
N ALA A 114 -3.70 1.95 -10.05
CA ALA A 114 -4.01 0.87 -9.12
C ALA A 114 -5.23 1.22 -8.25
N LYS A 115 -5.86 0.20 -7.68
CA LYS A 115 -6.82 0.34 -6.58
C LYS A 115 -6.20 -0.26 -5.33
N ASP A 116 -6.12 0.55 -4.28
CA ASP A 116 -5.61 0.14 -2.98
C ASP A 116 -6.77 0.04 -1.96
N ALA A 117 -6.58 -0.75 -0.92
CA ALA A 117 -7.54 -0.93 0.17
C ALA A 117 -7.01 -0.28 1.45
N LEU A 118 -7.84 0.56 2.07
CA LEU A 118 -7.59 1.02 3.43
C LEU A 118 -8.12 -0.03 4.40
N VAL A 119 -7.20 -0.82 4.96
CA VAL A 119 -7.51 -1.90 5.90
C VAL A 119 -7.21 -1.46 7.33
N PHE A 120 -8.10 -1.81 8.25
CA PHE A 120 -7.95 -1.57 9.68
C PHE A 120 -7.75 -2.89 10.39
N TYR A 121 -6.78 -2.93 11.29
CA TYR A 121 -6.55 -4.07 12.16
C TYR A 121 -6.83 -3.69 13.60
N VAL A 122 -7.37 -4.64 14.35
CA VAL A 122 -7.51 -4.55 15.79
C VAL A 122 -6.61 -5.61 16.43
N GLY A 123 -6.22 -5.39 17.68
CA GLY A 123 -5.48 -6.41 18.43
C GLY A 123 -6.30 -7.70 18.52
N ALA A 124 -5.64 -8.87 18.43
CA ALA A 124 -6.32 -10.16 18.48
C ALA A 124 -7.20 -10.35 19.74
N GLY A 125 -6.85 -9.70 20.85
CA GLY A 125 -7.64 -9.73 22.09
C GLY A 125 -8.91 -8.88 22.08
N SER A 126 -9.14 -8.04 21.06
CA SER A 126 -10.34 -7.21 20.96
C SER A 126 -11.59 -8.02 20.60
N ASN A 127 -11.43 -9.19 19.96
CA ASN A 127 -12.52 -10.09 19.52
C ASN A 127 -13.63 -9.34 18.75
N ILE A 128 -13.23 -8.57 17.74
CA ILE A 128 -14.12 -7.83 16.86
C ILE A 128 -14.00 -8.45 15.48
N ASP A 129 -15.13 -8.95 14.98
CA ASP A 129 -15.16 -9.62 13.67
C ASP A 129 -15.56 -8.65 12.54
N ASP A 130 -16.42 -7.67 12.83
CA ASP A 130 -16.87 -6.68 11.86
C ASP A 130 -17.29 -5.37 12.54
N ILE A 131 -17.06 -4.24 11.88
CA ILE A 131 -17.63 -2.93 12.23
C ILE A 131 -18.16 -2.23 10.98
N THR A 132 -19.19 -1.42 11.16
CA THR A 132 -19.72 -0.56 10.11
C THR A 132 -18.84 0.67 9.92
N THR A 133 -18.91 1.29 8.73
CA THR A 133 -18.28 2.59 8.45
C THR A 133 -18.70 3.67 9.45
N ALA A 134 -19.95 3.65 9.93
CA ALA A 134 -20.45 4.60 10.92
C ALA A 134 -19.80 4.39 12.31
N GLN A 135 -19.61 3.13 12.73
CA GLN A 135 -18.88 2.81 13.95
C GLN A 135 -17.41 3.21 13.84
N LEU A 136 -16.75 2.88 12.71
CA LEU A 136 -15.38 3.29 12.45
C LEU A 136 -15.23 4.82 12.53
N LYS A 137 -16.12 5.56 11.86
CA LYS A 137 -16.14 7.03 11.95
C LYS A 137 -16.28 7.51 13.39
N SER A 138 -17.23 6.95 14.15
CA SER A 138 -17.45 7.29 15.56
C SER A 138 -16.22 7.00 16.43
N ILE A 139 -15.49 5.92 16.14
CA ILE A 139 -14.24 5.57 16.83
C ILE A 139 -13.14 6.58 16.49
N ILE A 140 -12.88 6.82 15.20
CA ILE A 140 -11.80 7.71 14.73
C ILE A 140 -12.03 9.15 15.19
N SER A 141 -13.29 9.62 15.24
CA SER A 141 -13.63 10.94 15.79
C SER A 141 -13.67 10.99 17.32
N GLY A 142 -13.43 9.85 18.01
CA GLY A 142 -13.34 9.78 19.47
C GLY A 142 -14.66 9.78 20.23
N TRP A 143 -15.79 9.66 19.53
CA TRP A 143 -17.11 9.52 20.15
C TRP A 143 -17.29 8.13 20.79
N THR A 144 -16.78 7.09 20.13
CA THR A 144 -16.78 5.72 20.65
C THR A 144 -15.40 5.36 21.17
N LYS A 145 -15.31 5.06 22.47
CA LYS A 145 -14.03 4.77 23.15
C LYS A 145 -13.94 3.36 23.73
N SER A 146 -14.93 2.50 23.47
CA SER A 146 -14.97 1.12 23.95
C SER A 146 -15.59 0.21 22.90
N TRP A 147 -15.12 -1.03 22.87
CA TRP A 147 -15.68 -2.12 22.07
C TRP A 147 -17.08 -2.58 22.52
N THR A 148 -17.51 -2.14 23.70
CA THR A 148 -18.82 -2.49 24.26
C THR A 148 -19.96 -2.11 23.31
N GLY A 149 -20.83 -3.08 23.01
CA GLY A 149 -21.93 -2.90 22.06
C GLY A 149 -21.57 -3.17 20.60
N MET A 150 -20.32 -3.59 20.32
CA MET A 150 -19.82 -3.94 18.99
C MET A 150 -19.28 -5.38 18.92
N GLY A 151 -19.65 -6.24 19.89
CA GLY A 151 -19.22 -7.63 19.97
C GLY A 151 -18.00 -7.89 20.87
N GLY A 152 -17.19 -6.85 21.15
CA GLY A 152 -16.01 -6.96 22.00
C GLY A 152 -16.14 -6.27 23.36
N THR A 153 -15.03 -6.23 24.08
CA THR A 153 -14.92 -5.59 25.41
C THR A 153 -13.63 -4.77 25.52
N GLY A 154 -13.60 -3.81 26.44
CA GLY A 154 -12.41 -3.00 26.72
C GLY A 154 -12.43 -1.64 26.01
N GLU A 155 -11.39 -0.86 26.29
CA GLU A 155 -11.18 0.48 25.71
C GLU A 155 -10.55 0.40 24.32
N ILE A 156 -10.83 1.40 23.50
CA ILE A 156 -10.25 1.54 22.17
C ILE A 156 -9.10 2.53 22.24
N VAL A 157 -7.95 2.11 21.75
CA VAL A 157 -6.79 2.96 21.50
C VAL A 157 -6.55 2.99 20.00
N VAL A 158 -6.61 4.18 19.41
CA VAL A 158 -6.32 4.38 17.98
C VAL A 158 -4.82 4.59 17.82
N ILE A 159 -4.22 3.81 16.92
CA ILE A 159 -2.82 3.96 16.53
C ILE A 159 -2.81 4.72 15.21
N GLY A 160 -2.22 5.91 15.24
CA GLY A 160 -2.28 6.87 14.15
C GLY A 160 -1.16 6.75 13.11
N ARG A 161 -1.19 7.70 12.18
CA ARG A 161 -0.19 7.92 11.14
C ARG A 161 0.24 9.40 11.15
N PRO A 162 1.45 9.71 10.66
CA PRO A 162 1.88 11.09 10.49
C PRO A 162 1.01 11.83 9.46
N GLU A 163 0.86 13.13 9.71
CA GLU A 163 0.23 14.08 8.80
C GLU A 163 0.87 13.99 7.40
N GLY A 164 0.07 14.19 6.35
CA GLY A 164 0.54 14.04 4.96
C GLY A 164 0.70 12.58 4.47
N SER A 165 0.33 11.58 5.29
CA SER A 165 0.27 10.19 4.82
C SER A 165 -0.95 9.91 3.93
N GLY A 166 -0.75 9.12 2.88
CA GLY A 166 -1.85 8.74 1.97
C GLY A 166 -2.97 7.95 2.64
N SER A 167 -2.66 7.19 3.71
CA SER A 167 -3.68 6.50 4.51
C SER A 167 -4.60 7.48 5.25
N LEU A 168 -4.07 8.60 5.76
CA LEU A 168 -4.91 9.66 6.34
C LEU A 168 -5.74 10.37 5.28
N ALA A 169 -5.17 10.68 4.12
CA ALA A 169 -5.92 11.28 3.02
C ALA A 169 -7.09 10.37 2.58
N ALA A 170 -6.82 9.07 2.45
CA ALA A 170 -7.87 8.08 2.18
C ALA A 170 -8.91 8.01 3.32
N LEU A 171 -8.49 8.05 4.58
CA LEU A 171 -9.39 8.04 5.74
C LEU A 171 -10.32 9.26 5.75
N ARG A 172 -9.78 10.46 5.53
CA ARG A 172 -10.53 11.72 5.39
C ARG A 172 -11.55 11.63 4.27
N ARG A 173 -11.13 11.16 3.08
CA ARG A 173 -12.00 11.07 1.91
C ARG A 173 -13.10 10.01 2.05
N LEU A 174 -12.77 8.83 2.60
CA LEU A 174 -13.67 7.68 2.63
C LEU A 174 -14.55 7.62 3.88
N ILE A 175 -14.02 8.04 5.03
CA ILE A 175 -14.69 7.96 6.34
C ILE A 175 -15.14 9.36 6.82
N GLY A 176 -14.40 10.41 6.45
CA GLY A 176 -14.70 11.79 6.87
C GLY A 176 -14.44 12.02 8.35
N ALA A 177 -13.36 11.44 8.87
CA ALA A 177 -12.85 11.58 10.23
C ALA A 177 -11.35 11.26 10.25
N ASP A 178 -10.59 11.89 11.12
CA ASP A 178 -9.15 11.67 11.31
C ASP A 178 -8.65 12.06 12.70
N GLU A 179 -9.53 12.51 13.60
CA GLU A 179 -9.16 13.26 14.80
C GLU A 179 -8.24 12.49 15.76
N LEU A 180 -8.47 11.19 15.92
CA LEU A 180 -7.60 10.30 16.70
C LEU A 180 -6.57 9.54 15.84
N ALA A 181 -6.62 9.68 14.51
CA ALA A 181 -5.75 8.96 13.59
C ALA A 181 -4.47 9.74 13.25
N VAL A 182 -4.38 11.03 13.54
CA VAL A 182 -3.15 11.83 13.35
C VAL A 182 -2.21 11.61 14.55
N SER A 183 -0.96 11.24 14.28
CA SER A 183 0.10 11.07 15.29
C SER A 183 1.42 11.68 14.84
N GLU A 184 2.31 12.04 15.77
CA GLU A 184 3.63 12.60 15.41
C GLU A 184 4.56 11.57 14.75
N GLU A 185 4.45 10.30 15.14
CA GLU A 185 5.26 9.20 14.61
C GLU A 185 4.38 8.11 14.01
N ALA A 186 4.92 7.43 12.99
CA ALA A 186 4.37 6.17 12.51
C ALA A 186 4.66 5.07 13.53
N THR A 187 3.73 4.85 14.46
CA THR A 187 3.88 3.89 15.56
C THR A 187 3.54 2.45 15.15
N ALA A 188 2.96 2.25 13.96
CA ALA A 188 2.63 0.93 13.44
C ALA A 188 3.74 0.39 12.52
N LEU A 189 4.37 -0.72 12.93
CA LEU A 189 5.22 -1.57 12.10
C LEU A 189 4.33 -2.22 11.02
N THR A 190 4.24 -1.60 9.85
CA THR A 190 3.32 -2.03 8.77
C THR A 190 3.93 -3.03 7.79
N SER A 191 5.20 -3.43 7.94
CA SER A 191 5.88 -4.27 6.95
C SER A 191 6.53 -5.56 7.49
N SER A 192 7.02 -5.62 8.73
CA SER A 192 7.80 -6.78 9.19
C SER A 192 7.03 -7.84 9.98
N GLU A 193 5.85 -7.51 10.52
CA GLU A 193 5.06 -8.42 11.39
C GLU A 193 3.60 -8.56 10.97
N VAL A 194 3.23 -8.10 9.76
CA VAL A 194 1.88 -8.34 9.22
C VAL A 194 1.77 -9.84 8.92
N LEU A 195 1.03 -10.55 9.76
CA LEU A 195 0.74 -11.98 9.63
C LEU A 195 -0.28 -12.21 8.50
N GLY A 196 0.13 -11.95 7.26
CA GLY A 196 -0.64 -12.22 6.05
C GLY A 196 -1.85 -11.31 5.85
N TYR A 197 -2.28 -11.20 4.58
CA TYR A 197 -3.60 -10.74 4.23
C TYR A 197 -4.54 -11.94 4.34
N GLY A 198 -5.53 -11.86 5.23
CA GLY A 198 -6.59 -12.87 5.35
C GLY A 198 -7.53 -12.87 4.15
#